data_AF-D8WZ23-F1
#
_entry.id   AF-D8WZ23-F1
#
_cell.length_a   1.000
_cell.length_b   1.000
_cell.length_c   1.000
_cell.angle_alpha   90.00
_cell.angle_beta   90.00
_cell.angle_gamma   90.00
#
_symmetry.space_group_name_H-M   'P 1'
#
loop_
_entity.id
_entity.type
_entity.pdbx_description
1 polymer ?
#
loop_
_entity_poly.entity_id
_entity_poly.type
_entity_poly.pdbx_seq_one_letter_code
_entity_poly.pdbx_strand_id
1 'polypeptide(L)'
;TTEPSMVFRYSKKNRVKTLYHVFECVRDGLGYPSIKHDEIGTEQMKYYAQFSLNGNGATDEEAHDWGLVLCMSPGLVGRRKTMKTRSEGGGSIFPSKILEITLTNGYDWSYSDMQLGPETGYAEDFETFEQLWDAFKKQYAYTISLVIRAKDVSRYMEGHYLQLPFVSSIDDGCMELGREACSLSEQPNGWHNPITTVVGGNSLVAIKKLIYDDKKYTMKQLMEALKVNWEGFEQM
;
A
#
# COMPACT_ATOMS: atom_id res chain seq x y z
N THR A 1 -13.70 2.31 24.35
CA THR A 1 -12.23 2.35 24.53
C THR A 1 -11.59 2.71 23.21
N THR A 2 -10.30 3.02 23.15
CA THR A 2 -9.64 3.31 21.86
C THR A 2 -9.39 2.05 21.02
N GLU A 3 -9.11 0.93 21.68
CA GLU A 3 -8.90 -0.38 21.04
C GLU A 3 -9.78 -1.47 21.67
N PRO A 4 -10.10 -2.54 20.91
CA PRO A 4 -9.83 -2.71 19.47
C PRO A 4 -10.74 -1.80 18.60
N SER A 5 -10.21 -1.28 17.50
CA SER A 5 -11.02 -0.64 16.45
C SER A 5 -11.97 -1.63 15.76
N MET A 6 -12.93 -1.12 14.98
CA MET A 6 -13.92 -1.93 14.26
C MET A 6 -13.97 -1.61 12.76
N VAL A 7 -14.28 -2.63 11.97
CA VAL A 7 -14.57 -2.52 10.54
C VAL A 7 -15.96 -3.10 10.30
N PHE A 8 -16.75 -2.38 9.50
CA PHE A 8 -18.04 -2.84 9.02
C PHE A 8 -17.99 -3.04 7.50
N ARG A 9 -18.22 -4.28 7.07
CA ARG A 9 -18.39 -4.65 5.66
C ARG A 9 -19.81 -4.32 5.24
N TYR A 10 -19.96 -3.22 4.51
CA TYR A 10 -21.25 -2.73 4.06
C TYR A 10 -21.65 -3.40 2.75
N SER A 11 -22.83 -4.01 2.77
CA SER A 11 -23.62 -4.47 1.64
C SER A 11 -25.05 -3.96 1.77
N LYS A 12 -25.76 -3.86 0.66
CA LYS A 12 -27.22 -3.60 0.65
C LYS A 12 -28.02 -4.67 1.40
N LYS A 13 -27.43 -5.83 1.67
CA LYS A 13 -28.05 -6.94 2.42
C LYS A 13 -28.03 -6.75 3.93
N ASN A 14 -27.25 -5.81 4.48
CA ASN A 14 -27.16 -5.65 5.92
C ASN A 14 -28.50 -5.18 6.51
N ARG A 15 -28.94 -5.82 7.61
CA ARG A 15 -30.17 -5.43 8.30
C ARG A 15 -30.05 -4.03 8.90
N VAL A 16 -31.11 -3.23 8.74
CA VAL A 16 -31.20 -1.85 9.26
C VAL A 16 -30.89 -1.77 10.76
N LYS A 17 -31.35 -2.76 11.55
CA LYS A 17 -31.05 -2.84 12.99
C LYS A 17 -29.54 -2.78 13.29
N THR A 18 -28.71 -3.46 12.49
CA THR A 18 -27.26 -3.42 12.69
C THR A 18 -26.68 -2.08 12.26
N LEU A 19 -27.18 -1.48 11.17
CA LEU A 19 -26.73 -0.17 10.70
C LEU A 19 -26.96 0.93 11.73
N TYR A 20 -28.04 0.86 12.51
CA TYR A 20 -28.24 1.77 13.65
C TYR A 20 -27.12 1.65 14.68
N HIS A 21 -26.73 0.44 15.08
CA HIS A 21 -25.61 0.27 16.02
C HIS A 21 -24.27 0.76 15.47
N VAL A 22 -24.01 0.55 14.17
CA VAL A 22 -22.83 1.11 13.50
C VAL A 22 -22.86 2.64 13.58
N PHE A 23 -24.01 3.25 13.29
CA PHE A 23 -24.16 4.70 13.33
C PHE A 23 -24.01 5.28 14.74
N GLU A 24 -24.51 4.60 15.78
CA GLU A 24 -24.34 5.05 17.18
C GLU A 24 -22.86 5.18 17.56
N CYS A 25 -22.00 4.25 17.13
CA CYS A 25 -20.56 4.39 17.34
C CYS A 25 -19.95 5.58 16.56
N VAL A 26 -20.37 5.77 15.30
CA VAL A 26 -19.84 6.83 14.44
C VAL A 26 -20.24 8.22 14.94
N ARG A 27 -21.52 8.41 15.33
CA ARG A 27 -22.04 9.70 15.79
C ARG A 27 -21.48 10.12 17.15
N ASP A 28 -21.08 9.15 17.97
CA ASP A 28 -20.41 9.40 19.26
C ASP A 28 -18.95 9.80 19.08
N GLY A 29 -18.46 9.88 17.83
CA GLY A 29 -17.12 10.37 17.52
C GLY A 29 -16.02 9.35 17.77
N LEU A 30 -16.35 8.06 17.87
CA LEU A 30 -15.35 7.01 18.12
C LEU A 30 -14.37 6.82 16.95
N GLY A 31 -14.72 7.29 15.75
CA GLY A 31 -13.93 7.12 14.53
C GLY A 31 -14.08 5.74 13.86
N TYR A 32 -14.92 4.85 14.42
CA TYR A 32 -15.20 3.52 13.90
C TYR A 32 -16.66 3.10 14.23
N PRO A 33 -17.23 2.04 13.62
CA PRO A 33 -16.63 1.17 12.60
C PRO A 33 -16.26 1.91 11.32
N SER A 34 -15.06 1.67 10.79
CA SER A 34 -14.72 2.08 9.43
C SER A 34 -15.52 1.26 8.42
N ILE A 35 -15.93 1.86 7.31
CA ILE A 35 -16.84 1.20 6.35
C ILE A 35 -16.05 0.68 5.15
N LYS A 36 -16.21 -0.60 4.84
CA LYS A 36 -15.62 -1.25 3.65
C LYS A 36 -16.72 -1.72 2.70
N HIS A 37 -16.45 -1.64 1.41
CA HIS A 37 -17.37 -2.13 0.40
C HIS A 37 -17.31 -3.66 0.35
N ASP A 38 -18.39 -4.33 0.71
CA ASP A 38 -18.42 -5.78 0.88
C ASP A 38 -18.11 -6.52 -0.43
N GLU A 39 -18.80 -6.14 -1.50
CA GLU A 39 -18.69 -6.78 -2.81
C GLU A 39 -17.29 -6.60 -3.42
N ILE A 40 -16.64 -5.44 -3.25
CA ILE A 40 -15.26 -5.23 -3.74
C ILE A 40 -14.27 -6.15 -3.02
N GLY A 41 -14.39 -6.31 -1.70
CA GLY A 41 -13.51 -7.21 -0.95
C GLY A 41 -13.72 -8.68 -1.33
N THR A 42 -14.96 -9.09 -1.54
CA THR A 42 -15.30 -10.45 -1.98
C THR A 42 -14.74 -10.74 -3.37
N GLU A 43 -14.95 -9.85 -4.34
CA GLU A 43 -14.41 -10.02 -5.69
C GLU A 43 -12.87 -9.98 -5.71
N GLN A 44 -12.25 -9.21 -4.80
CA GLN A 44 -10.80 -9.25 -4.61
C GLN A 44 -10.32 -10.63 -4.15
N MET A 45 -10.99 -11.28 -3.19
CA MET A 45 -10.59 -12.62 -2.73
C MET A 45 -10.66 -13.65 -3.87
N LYS A 46 -11.73 -13.61 -4.69
CA LYS A 46 -11.86 -14.44 -5.90
C LYS A 46 -10.74 -14.16 -6.89
N TYR A 47 -10.44 -12.89 -7.15
CA TYR A 47 -9.38 -12.50 -8.06
C TYR A 47 -8.02 -13.07 -7.62
N TYR A 48 -7.67 -12.99 -6.33
CA TYR A 48 -6.40 -13.53 -5.86
C TYR A 48 -6.37 -15.07 -5.84
N ALA A 49 -7.51 -15.72 -5.62
CA ALA A 49 -7.62 -17.19 -5.56
C ALA A 49 -7.13 -17.88 -6.85
N GLN A 50 -7.33 -17.25 -8.01
CA GLN A 50 -6.90 -17.80 -9.30
C GLN A 50 -5.36 -17.96 -9.42
N PHE A 51 -4.59 -17.27 -8.58
CA PHE A 51 -3.12 -17.32 -8.56
C PHE A 51 -2.56 -18.29 -7.52
N SER A 52 -3.41 -19.11 -6.90
CA SER A 52 -2.98 -20.13 -5.94
C SER A 52 -1.97 -21.08 -6.57
N LEU A 53 -0.80 -21.25 -5.93
CA LEU A 53 0.28 -22.09 -6.45
C LEU A 53 -0.03 -23.59 -6.42
N ASN A 54 -0.94 -24.03 -5.55
CA ASN A 54 -1.40 -25.41 -5.48
C ASN A 54 -2.84 -25.60 -5.99
N GLY A 55 -3.43 -24.57 -6.61
CA GLY A 55 -4.80 -24.61 -7.11
C GLY A 55 -5.88 -24.67 -6.02
N ASN A 56 -5.55 -24.34 -4.77
CA ASN A 56 -6.47 -24.36 -3.63
C ASN A 56 -6.73 -22.95 -3.06
N GLY A 57 -6.91 -21.97 -3.94
CA GLY A 57 -7.36 -20.63 -3.58
C GLY A 57 -8.75 -20.64 -2.95
N ALA A 58 -9.23 -19.46 -2.53
CA ALA A 58 -10.62 -19.31 -2.08
C ALA A 58 -11.60 -19.81 -3.15
N THR A 59 -12.55 -20.66 -2.75
CA THR A 59 -13.76 -20.88 -3.53
C THR A 59 -14.61 -19.62 -3.56
N ASP A 60 -15.58 -19.55 -4.47
CA ASP A 60 -16.51 -18.42 -4.55
C ASP A 60 -17.28 -18.18 -3.26
N GLU A 61 -17.57 -19.24 -2.50
CA GLU A 61 -18.22 -19.16 -1.18
C GLU A 61 -17.24 -18.66 -0.12
N GLU A 62 -16.06 -19.26 -0.01
CA GLU A 62 -15.01 -18.83 0.93
C GLU A 62 -14.57 -17.38 0.69
N ALA A 63 -14.68 -16.86 -0.55
CA ALA A 63 -14.36 -15.48 -0.86
C ALA A 63 -15.23 -14.46 -0.09
N HIS A 64 -16.38 -14.87 0.46
CA HIS A 64 -17.19 -14.04 1.36
C HIS A 64 -16.64 -13.98 2.79
N ASP A 65 -15.76 -14.91 3.18
CA ASP A 65 -15.18 -15.01 4.52
C ASP A 65 -13.89 -14.20 4.64
N TRP A 66 -14.02 -12.88 4.53
CA TRP A 66 -12.89 -11.97 4.67
C TRP A 66 -13.02 -10.97 5.82
N GLY A 67 -11.88 -10.64 6.41
CA GLY A 67 -11.71 -9.54 7.36
C GLY A 67 -10.60 -8.61 6.89
N LEU A 68 -10.34 -7.52 7.61
CA LEU A 68 -9.11 -6.77 7.35
C LEU A 68 -7.95 -7.38 8.11
N VAL A 69 -6.82 -7.55 7.44
CA VAL A 69 -5.58 -8.05 8.06
C VAL A 69 -5.04 -7.04 9.06
N LEU A 70 -5.09 -5.75 8.71
CA LEU A 70 -4.79 -4.61 9.58
C LEU A 70 -5.82 -3.52 9.29
N CYS A 71 -5.40 -2.29 8.98
CA CYS A 71 -6.32 -1.16 8.81
C CYS A 71 -7.17 -1.23 7.53
N MET A 72 -6.61 -1.74 6.42
CA MET A 72 -7.17 -1.48 5.08
C MET A 72 -7.32 -2.67 4.15
N SER A 73 -6.41 -3.66 4.20
CA SER A 73 -6.36 -4.76 3.23
C SER A 73 -7.24 -5.93 3.65
N PRO A 74 -8.19 -6.39 2.82
CA PRO A 74 -8.90 -7.64 3.00
C PRO A 74 -7.96 -8.86 3.04
N GLY A 75 -8.39 -9.90 3.73
CA GLY A 75 -7.77 -11.22 3.71
C GLY A 75 -8.76 -12.26 4.25
N LEU A 76 -8.62 -13.50 3.82
CA LEU A 76 -9.46 -14.59 4.29
C LEU A 76 -9.34 -14.77 5.81
N VAL A 77 -10.47 -15.08 6.42
CA VAL A 77 -10.59 -15.56 7.81
C VAL A 77 -11.22 -16.94 7.80
N GLY A 78 -10.87 -17.79 8.77
CA GLY A 78 -11.37 -19.15 8.84
C GLY A 78 -10.31 -20.13 9.32
N ARG A 79 -10.54 -21.41 9.07
CA ARG A 79 -9.69 -22.51 9.54
C ARG A 79 -8.47 -22.79 8.63
N ARG A 80 -8.47 -22.27 7.42
CA ARG A 80 -7.45 -22.51 6.38
C ARG A 80 -7.26 -21.26 5.53
N LYS A 81 -6.16 -21.18 4.77
CA LYS A 81 -5.90 -20.16 3.73
C LYS A 81 -5.72 -18.72 4.24
N THR A 82 -5.80 -18.48 5.55
CA THR A 82 -5.56 -17.15 6.13
C THR A 82 -4.13 -16.68 5.87
N MET A 83 -3.91 -15.37 5.77
CA MET A 83 -2.57 -14.83 5.65
C MET A 83 -1.79 -15.00 6.97
N LYS A 84 -0.55 -15.49 6.89
CA LYS A 84 0.24 -15.91 8.07
C LYS A 84 1.32 -14.92 8.50
N THR A 85 1.77 -14.05 7.60
CA THR A 85 2.85 -13.11 7.85
C THR A 85 2.72 -11.86 7.00
N ARG A 86 3.17 -10.70 7.52
CA ARG A 86 3.25 -9.43 6.79
C ARG A 86 4.18 -9.49 5.57
N SER A 87 5.03 -10.52 5.48
CA SER A 87 5.84 -10.76 4.28
C SER A 87 5.01 -11.15 3.06
N GLU A 88 3.79 -11.69 3.23
CA GLU A 88 2.83 -11.86 2.12
C GLU A 88 2.35 -10.50 1.59
N GLY A 89 2.01 -9.59 2.49
CA GLY A 89 1.32 -8.36 2.17
C GLY A 89 1.41 -7.31 3.28
N GLY A 90 1.63 -6.06 2.89
CA GLY A 90 1.90 -4.97 3.81
C GLY A 90 3.28 -4.37 3.61
N GLY A 91 3.61 -3.40 4.45
CA GLY A 91 4.70 -2.44 4.19
C GLY A 91 4.18 -1.16 3.54
N SER A 92 5.04 -0.17 3.37
CA SER A 92 4.63 1.13 2.82
C SER A 92 5.68 1.71 1.87
N ILE A 93 5.22 2.59 0.98
CA ILE A 93 6.02 3.35 0.03
C ILE A 93 5.47 4.78 0.04
N PHE A 94 6.33 5.78 -0.21
CA PHE A 94 6.01 7.19 0.01
C PHE A 94 6.15 8.01 -1.29
N PRO A 95 5.09 8.11 -2.12
CA PRO A 95 5.16 8.83 -3.39
C PRO A 95 5.57 10.31 -3.27
N SER A 96 5.30 10.98 -2.14
CA SER A 96 5.75 12.38 -1.96
C SER A 96 7.27 12.49 -1.91
N LYS A 97 7.94 11.64 -1.11
CA LYS A 97 9.40 11.60 -1.03
C LYS A 97 10.01 11.09 -2.34
N ILE A 98 9.38 10.11 -2.98
CA ILE A 98 9.81 9.64 -4.31
C ILE A 98 9.78 10.79 -5.33
N LEU A 99 8.71 11.61 -5.33
CA LEU A 99 8.64 12.78 -6.20
C LEU A 99 9.73 13.79 -5.87
N GLU A 100 9.94 14.10 -4.60
CA GLU A 100 10.97 15.05 -4.18
C GLU A 100 12.36 14.66 -4.70
N ILE A 101 12.78 13.40 -4.51
CA ILE A 101 14.06 12.93 -5.01
C ILE A 101 14.08 12.81 -6.54
N THR A 102 12.92 12.64 -7.18
CA THR A 102 12.84 12.70 -8.66
C THR A 102 13.30 14.06 -9.17
N LEU A 103 13.04 15.14 -8.43
CA LEU A 103 13.43 16.50 -8.83
C LEU A 103 14.95 16.72 -8.74
N THR A 104 15.63 15.95 -7.89
CA THR A 104 17.04 16.14 -7.50
C THR A 104 17.91 14.93 -7.86
N ASN A 105 17.66 14.29 -9.01
CA ASN A 105 18.47 13.18 -9.51
C ASN A 105 18.60 12.00 -8.50
N GLY A 106 17.55 11.73 -7.73
CA GLY A 106 17.50 10.68 -6.72
C GLY A 106 18.13 11.03 -5.36
N TYR A 107 18.64 12.25 -5.18
CA TYR A 107 19.27 12.70 -3.94
C TYR A 107 18.25 13.32 -2.97
N ASP A 108 18.24 12.85 -1.73
CA ASP A 108 17.37 13.38 -0.67
C ASP A 108 18.09 14.47 0.14
N TRP A 109 17.94 15.72 -0.29
CA TRP A 109 18.60 16.88 0.35
C TRP A 109 17.89 17.37 1.62
N SER A 110 16.59 17.09 1.78
CA SER A 110 15.77 17.71 2.83
C SER A 110 15.71 16.92 4.13
N TYR A 111 16.07 15.63 4.09
CA TYR A 111 15.98 14.77 5.26
C TYR A 111 17.26 13.98 5.52
N SER A 112 17.64 13.07 4.61
CA SER A 112 18.76 12.16 4.86
C SER A 112 20.12 12.64 4.36
N ASP A 113 20.16 13.70 3.55
CA ASP A 113 21.38 14.24 2.92
C ASP A 113 22.25 13.16 2.28
N MET A 114 21.60 12.29 1.48
CA MET A 114 22.28 11.22 0.75
C MET A 114 21.50 10.81 -0.50
N GLN A 115 22.18 10.06 -1.38
CA GLN A 115 21.53 9.42 -2.51
C GLN A 115 20.51 8.38 -2.02
N LEU A 116 19.22 8.59 -2.30
CA LEU A 116 18.14 7.73 -1.82
C LEU A 116 17.59 6.80 -2.91
N GLY A 117 17.63 7.24 -4.16
CA GLY A 117 17.17 6.48 -5.32
C GLY A 117 18.16 6.49 -6.48
N PRO A 118 17.84 5.85 -7.62
CA PRO A 118 18.66 5.92 -8.83
C PRO A 118 18.85 7.36 -9.34
N GLU A 119 19.98 7.60 -9.99
CA GLU A 119 20.22 8.82 -10.76
C GLU A 119 19.31 8.81 -12.01
N THR A 120 18.33 9.70 -12.02
CA THR A 120 17.26 9.75 -13.04
C THR A 120 17.26 11.04 -13.87
N GLY A 121 18.26 11.90 -13.65
CA GLY A 121 18.36 13.26 -14.18
C GLY A 121 17.88 14.31 -13.18
N TYR A 122 18.34 15.55 -13.33
CA TYR A 122 17.80 16.69 -12.58
C TYR A 122 16.54 17.22 -13.28
N ALA A 123 15.52 17.58 -12.52
CA ALA A 123 14.28 18.06 -13.14
C ALA A 123 14.45 19.37 -13.90
N GLU A 124 15.45 20.18 -13.55
CA GLU A 124 15.81 21.41 -14.27
C GLU A 124 16.19 21.15 -15.73
N ASP A 125 16.65 19.94 -16.06
CA ASP A 125 17.04 19.52 -17.41
C ASP A 125 15.86 18.88 -18.19
N PHE A 126 14.70 18.68 -17.56
CA PHE A 126 13.52 18.09 -18.21
C PHE A 126 12.70 19.14 -18.95
N GLU A 127 12.76 19.10 -20.28
CA GLU A 127 12.02 19.98 -21.19
C GLU A 127 10.52 19.69 -21.22
N THR A 128 10.11 18.46 -20.91
CA THR A 128 8.68 18.07 -20.92
C THR A 128 8.23 17.42 -19.61
N PHE A 129 6.92 17.51 -19.34
CA PHE A 129 6.31 16.85 -18.19
C PHE A 129 6.46 15.32 -18.28
N GLU A 130 6.45 14.76 -19.49
CA GLU A 130 6.63 13.33 -19.72
C GLU A 130 8.01 12.84 -19.25
N GLN A 131 9.06 13.64 -19.44
CA GLN A 131 10.40 13.31 -18.92
C GLN A 131 10.42 13.26 -17.39
N LEU A 132 9.79 14.23 -16.73
CA LEU A 132 9.62 14.22 -15.27
C LEU A 132 8.80 13.00 -14.81
N TRP A 133 7.71 12.70 -15.50
CA TRP A 133 6.86 11.55 -15.20
C TRP A 133 7.60 10.21 -15.39
N ASP A 134 8.43 10.11 -16.42
CA ASP A 134 9.28 8.94 -16.66
C ASP A 134 10.36 8.78 -15.58
N ALA A 135 10.97 9.88 -15.12
CA ALA A 135 11.89 9.86 -13.99
C ALA A 135 11.19 9.39 -12.70
N PHE A 136 9.99 9.89 -12.42
CA PHE A 136 9.18 9.48 -11.26
C PHE A 136 8.85 7.98 -11.31
N LYS A 137 8.44 7.46 -12.48
CA LYS A 137 8.17 6.03 -12.67
C LYS A 137 9.41 5.18 -12.41
N LYS A 138 10.61 5.62 -12.82
CA LYS A 138 11.87 4.91 -12.54
C LYS A 138 12.17 4.87 -11.04
N GLN A 139 12.03 5.99 -10.33
CA GLN A 139 12.20 6.04 -8.87
C GLN A 139 11.20 5.12 -8.15
N TYR A 140 9.94 5.16 -8.57
CA TYR A 140 8.89 4.32 -8.02
C TYR A 140 9.15 2.82 -8.29
N ALA A 141 9.52 2.46 -9.51
CA ALA A 141 9.81 1.08 -9.92
C ALA A 141 11.01 0.50 -9.15
N TYR A 142 12.08 1.28 -8.97
CA TYR A 142 13.21 0.89 -8.13
C TYR A 142 12.76 0.59 -6.69
N THR A 143 12.02 1.53 -6.09
CA THR A 143 11.61 1.44 -4.69
C THR A 143 10.66 0.28 -4.46
N ILE A 144 9.63 0.12 -5.30
CA ILE A 144 8.67 -0.98 -5.15
C ILE A 144 9.31 -2.34 -5.37
N SER A 145 10.24 -2.47 -6.33
CA SER A 145 10.97 -3.72 -6.57
C SER A 145 11.79 -4.12 -5.34
N LEU A 146 12.49 -3.17 -4.72
CA LEU A 146 13.30 -3.42 -3.53
C LEU A 146 12.45 -3.91 -2.35
N VAL A 147 11.35 -3.21 -2.04
CA VAL A 147 10.53 -3.55 -0.86
C VAL A 147 9.77 -4.87 -1.02
N ILE A 148 9.33 -5.23 -2.23
CA ILE A 148 8.70 -6.54 -2.46
C ILE A 148 9.73 -7.66 -2.33
N ARG A 149 10.89 -7.53 -2.98
CA ARG A 149 11.97 -8.53 -2.88
C ARG A 149 12.45 -8.73 -1.44
N ALA A 150 12.55 -7.66 -0.66
CA ALA A 150 12.92 -7.75 0.75
C ALA A 150 11.90 -8.58 1.56
N LYS A 151 10.60 -8.44 1.29
CA LYS A 151 9.55 -9.25 1.90
C LYS A 151 9.66 -10.72 1.49
N ASP A 152 9.92 -11.01 0.23
CA ASP A 152 10.05 -12.40 -0.24
C ASP A 152 11.29 -13.09 0.37
N VAL A 153 12.41 -12.37 0.50
CA VAL A 153 13.60 -12.86 1.22
C VAL A 153 13.28 -13.10 2.70
N SER A 154 12.53 -12.19 3.35
CA SER A 154 12.04 -12.41 4.72
C SER A 154 11.19 -13.68 4.80
N ARG A 155 10.23 -13.85 3.88
CA ARG A 155 9.36 -15.03 3.82
C ARG A 155 10.14 -16.33 3.71
N TYR A 156 11.19 -16.32 2.88
CA TYR A 156 12.10 -17.45 2.76
C TYR A 156 12.75 -17.79 4.11
N MET A 157 13.33 -16.81 4.79
CA MET A 157 13.98 -17.03 6.09
C MET A 157 12.97 -17.45 7.16
N GLU A 158 11.77 -16.86 7.17
CA GLU A 158 10.70 -17.19 8.11
C GLU A 158 10.29 -18.67 8.03
N GLY A 159 10.07 -19.20 6.82
CA GLY A 159 9.70 -20.60 6.63
C GLY A 159 10.79 -21.60 7.04
N HIS A 160 12.07 -21.20 7.02
CA HIS A 160 13.20 -22.09 7.31
C HIS A 160 13.73 -21.99 8.75
N TYR A 161 13.60 -20.82 9.39
CA TYR A 161 14.27 -20.53 10.66
C TYR A 161 13.38 -19.89 11.73
N LEU A 162 12.18 -19.40 11.37
CA LEU A 162 11.23 -18.79 12.31
C LEU A 162 9.88 -19.50 12.25
N GLN A 163 9.92 -20.83 12.25
CA GLN A 163 8.73 -21.66 12.12
C GLN A 163 7.71 -21.36 13.22
N LEU A 164 6.43 -21.33 12.85
CA LEU A 164 5.31 -21.07 13.76
C LEU A 164 4.51 -22.37 14.00
N PRO A 165 5.00 -23.32 14.81
CA PRO A 165 4.37 -24.64 14.94
C PRO A 165 2.94 -24.55 15.52
N PHE A 166 2.68 -23.59 16.41
CA PHE A 166 1.32 -23.39 16.93
C PHE A 166 0.36 -22.85 15.87
N VAL A 167 0.79 -21.90 15.04
CA VAL A 167 -0.05 -21.41 13.93
C VAL A 167 -0.27 -22.52 12.90
N SER A 168 0.76 -23.31 12.64
CA SER A 168 0.68 -24.46 11.72
C SER A 168 -0.26 -25.54 12.25
N SER A 169 -0.33 -25.75 13.57
CA SER A 169 -1.17 -26.81 14.15
C SER A 169 -2.66 -26.48 14.16
N ILE A 170 -3.04 -25.21 13.96
CA ILE A 170 -4.43 -24.74 13.94
C ILE A 170 -4.91 -24.32 12.54
N ASP A 171 -4.06 -24.41 11.53
CA ASP A 171 -4.44 -24.26 10.12
C ASP A 171 -4.63 -25.64 9.48
N ASP A 172 -5.82 -25.89 8.93
CA ASP A 172 -6.17 -27.21 8.41
C ASP A 172 -5.26 -27.67 7.25
N GLY A 173 -4.77 -26.73 6.44
CA GLY A 173 -3.86 -27.04 5.32
C GLY A 173 -2.44 -27.34 5.77
N CYS A 174 -1.95 -26.57 6.74
CA CYS A 174 -0.66 -26.82 7.37
C CYS A 174 -0.64 -28.20 8.04
N MET A 175 -1.70 -28.53 8.78
CA MET A 175 -1.86 -29.83 9.45
C MET A 175 -1.96 -30.98 8.44
N GLU A 176 -2.82 -30.86 7.42
CA GLU A 176 -3.02 -31.89 6.39
C GLU A 176 -1.71 -32.20 5.64
N LEU A 177 -0.95 -31.16 5.28
CA LEU A 177 0.23 -31.30 4.43
C LEU A 177 1.54 -31.44 5.21
N GLY A 178 1.51 -31.33 6.54
CA GLY A 178 2.72 -31.28 7.37
C GLY A 178 3.63 -30.11 7.00
N ARG A 179 3.04 -28.98 6.61
CA ARG A 179 3.76 -27.78 6.13
C ARG A 179 3.70 -26.68 7.17
N GLU A 180 4.78 -25.94 7.30
CA GLU A 180 4.85 -24.80 8.19
C GLU A 180 4.05 -23.61 7.63
N ALA A 181 3.45 -22.80 8.52
CA ALA A 181 2.53 -21.71 8.21
C ALA A 181 3.09 -20.61 7.28
N CYS A 182 4.34 -20.20 7.44
CA CYS A 182 5.01 -19.30 6.50
C CYS A 182 5.41 -20.02 5.19
N SER A 183 5.58 -21.34 5.19
CA SER A 183 5.94 -22.10 3.99
C SER A 183 4.76 -22.46 3.09
N LEU A 184 3.57 -22.66 3.67
CA LEU A 184 2.33 -22.92 2.93
C LEU A 184 1.58 -21.60 2.67
N SER A 185 1.35 -21.27 1.39
CA SER A 185 0.51 -20.13 0.99
C SER A 185 -0.46 -20.58 -0.10
N GLU A 186 -1.69 -20.88 0.31
CA GLU A 186 -2.73 -21.39 -0.61
C GLU A 186 -3.57 -20.27 -1.21
N GLN A 187 -3.80 -19.19 -0.46
CA GLN A 187 -4.44 -17.97 -0.94
C GLN A 187 -3.39 -16.85 -1.03
N PRO A 188 -3.00 -16.42 -2.23
CA PRO A 188 -2.18 -15.24 -2.40
C PRO A 188 -2.89 -13.99 -1.87
N ASN A 189 -2.13 -13.08 -1.28
CA ASN A 189 -2.65 -11.78 -0.84
C ASN A 189 -1.54 -10.72 -0.86
N GLY A 190 -0.92 -10.53 -2.02
CA GLY A 190 0.18 -9.58 -2.18
C GLY A 190 -0.29 -8.13 -2.27
N TRP A 191 0.12 -7.28 -1.32
CA TRP A 191 -0.08 -5.81 -1.40
C TRP A 191 1.06 -5.01 -0.75
N HIS A 192 1.09 -3.71 -1.05
CA HIS A 192 1.97 -2.70 -0.44
C HIS A 192 1.25 -1.36 -0.35
N ASN A 193 1.52 -0.54 0.68
CA ASN A 193 0.72 0.67 0.93
C ASN A 193 1.38 1.94 0.36
N PRO A 194 0.86 2.56 -0.70
CA PRO A 194 1.27 3.91 -1.09
C PRO A 194 0.66 4.94 -0.14
N ILE A 195 1.48 5.50 0.74
CA ILE A 195 1.13 6.53 1.73
C ILE A 195 1.70 7.85 1.23
N THR A 196 1.03 8.99 1.40
CA THR A 196 1.39 10.34 0.84
C THR A 196 1.11 10.53 -0.65
N THR A 197 0.41 9.59 -1.29
CA THR A 197 0.08 9.61 -2.71
C THR A 197 -0.56 10.92 -3.18
N VAL A 198 -1.48 11.48 -2.39
CA VAL A 198 -2.20 12.72 -2.75
C VAL A 198 -1.25 13.93 -2.79
N VAL A 199 -0.24 14.00 -1.92
CA VAL A 199 0.77 15.05 -1.97
C VAL A 199 1.55 14.94 -3.28
N GLY A 200 2.06 13.75 -3.61
CA GLY A 200 2.76 13.53 -4.89
C GLY A 200 1.88 13.83 -6.11
N GLY A 201 0.61 13.42 -6.09
CA GLY A 201 -0.35 13.66 -7.16
C GLY A 201 -0.66 15.14 -7.37
N ASN A 202 -0.98 15.87 -6.29
CA ASN A 202 -1.27 17.30 -6.36
C ASN A 202 -0.03 18.10 -6.81
N SER A 203 1.16 17.74 -6.34
CA SER A 203 2.41 18.36 -6.77
C SER A 203 2.64 18.18 -8.27
N LEU A 204 2.43 16.97 -8.81
CA LEU A 204 2.56 16.71 -10.25
C LEU A 204 1.53 17.51 -11.07
N VAL A 205 0.30 17.64 -10.60
CA VAL A 205 -0.73 18.48 -11.24
C VAL A 205 -0.29 19.94 -11.28
N ALA A 206 0.20 20.48 -10.16
CA ALA A 206 0.67 21.86 -10.07
C ALA A 206 1.89 22.11 -10.98
N ILE A 207 2.86 21.21 -10.97
CA ILE A 207 4.05 21.27 -11.83
C ILE A 207 3.64 21.24 -13.30
N LYS A 208 2.81 20.28 -13.72
CA LYS A 208 2.34 20.20 -15.10
C LYS A 208 1.69 21.51 -15.53
N LYS A 209 0.76 22.02 -14.72
CA LYS A 209 0.02 23.23 -15.06
C LYS A 209 0.91 24.47 -15.09
N LEU A 210 1.64 24.77 -14.02
CA LEU A 210 2.28 26.08 -13.84
C LEU A 210 3.66 26.18 -14.52
N ILE A 211 4.34 25.06 -14.72
CA ILE A 211 5.68 25.04 -15.34
C ILE A 211 5.62 24.62 -16.81
N TYR A 212 4.91 23.54 -17.12
CA TYR A 212 4.91 22.98 -18.48
C TYR A 212 3.81 23.57 -19.38
N ASP A 213 2.56 23.65 -18.90
CA ASP A 213 1.43 24.12 -19.69
C ASP A 213 1.36 25.66 -19.77
N ASP A 214 1.26 26.33 -18.61
CA ASP A 214 1.08 27.79 -18.52
C ASP A 214 2.41 28.56 -18.58
N LYS A 215 3.53 27.88 -18.29
CA LYS A 215 4.89 28.46 -18.21
C LYS A 215 4.97 29.73 -17.34
N LYS A 216 4.20 29.76 -16.25
CA LYS A 216 4.18 30.86 -15.27
C LYS A 216 5.49 30.91 -14.48
N TYR A 217 6.07 29.74 -14.19
CA TYR A 217 7.36 29.58 -13.51
C TYR A 217 8.25 28.58 -14.26
N THR A 218 9.55 28.63 -14.02
CA THR A 218 10.48 27.60 -14.49
C THR A 218 10.72 26.53 -13.43
N MET A 219 11.21 25.35 -13.84
CA MET A 219 11.58 24.31 -12.88
C MET A 219 12.67 24.79 -11.91
N LYS A 220 13.64 25.57 -12.39
CA LYS A 220 14.68 26.17 -11.56
C LYS A 220 14.11 27.07 -10.46
N GLN A 221 13.13 27.92 -10.79
CA GLN A 221 12.45 28.77 -9.80
C GLN A 221 11.73 27.94 -8.74
N LEU A 222 11.07 26.85 -9.13
CA LEU A 222 10.48 25.91 -8.18
C LEU A 222 11.55 25.28 -7.28
N MET A 223 12.68 24.84 -7.84
CA MET A 223 13.76 24.21 -7.06
C MET A 223 14.42 25.17 -6.07
N GLU A 224 14.60 26.44 -6.45
CA GLU A 224 15.08 27.49 -5.55
C GLU A 224 14.10 27.70 -4.40
N ALA A 225 12.81 27.86 -4.71
CA ALA A 225 11.76 28.06 -3.72
C ALA A 225 11.65 26.87 -2.75
N LEU A 226 11.72 25.64 -3.24
CA LEU A 226 11.70 24.44 -2.40
C LEU A 226 12.89 24.38 -1.44
N LYS A 227 14.10 24.69 -1.90
CA LYS A 227 15.33 24.61 -1.08
C LYS A 227 15.38 25.62 0.06
N VAL A 228 14.67 26.75 -0.07
CA VAL A 228 14.53 27.74 1.01
C VAL A 228 13.21 27.62 1.76
N ASN A 229 12.50 26.49 1.60
CA ASN A 229 11.19 26.24 2.21
C ASN A 229 10.19 27.39 1.99
N TRP A 230 10.17 27.91 0.76
CA TRP A 230 9.31 28.99 0.28
C TRP A 230 9.56 30.39 0.89
N GLU A 231 10.60 30.59 1.71
CA GLU A 231 10.93 31.91 2.26
C GLU A 231 11.22 32.92 1.13
N GLY A 232 10.38 33.97 1.02
CA GLY A 232 10.48 34.98 -0.03
C GLY A 232 9.78 34.60 -1.35
N PHE A 233 9.08 33.46 -1.40
CA PHE A 233 8.33 32.97 -2.56
C PHE A 233 6.83 32.83 -2.26
N GLU A 234 6.26 33.63 -1.35
CA GLU A 234 4.88 33.45 -0.85
C GLU A 234 3.79 33.65 -1.91
N GLN A 235 4.08 34.39 -2.98
CA GLN A 235 3.16 34.58 -4.12
C GLN A 235 3.24 33.45 -5.17
N MET A 236 4.31 32.63 -5.13
CA MET A 236 4.53 31.56 -6.10
C MET A 236 3.43 30.51 -5.98
#